data_AF-A0A536Z590-F1
#
_entry.id   AF-A0A536Z590-F1
#
_cell.length_a   1.000
_cell.length_b   1.000
_cell.length_c   1.000
_cell.angle_alpha   90.00
_cell.angle_beta   90.00
_cell.angle_gamma   90.00
#
_symmetry.space_group_name_H-M   'P 1'
#
loop_
_entity.id
_entity.type
_entity.pdbx_description
1 polymer ?
#
loop_
_entity_poly.entity_id
_entity_poly.type
_entity_poly.pdbx_seq_one_letter_code
_entity_poly.pdbx_strand_id
1 'polypeptide(L)' 'SLEAWRGIAAPKGTPKSAIATLEAAIRRTAESPDFVQACEKLGVRPAFMAAEEFGKLIAKEDPELARIMQLIGLKK' A
#
# COMPACT_ATOMS: atom_id res chain seq x y z
N SER A 1 7.16 -4.39 14.79
CA SER A 1 6.44 -3.10 14.77
C SER A 1 5.34 -3.21 13.72
N LEU A 2 4.10 -2.88 14.04
CA LEU A 2 3.07 -2.65 13.03
C LEU A 2 3.34 -1.26 12.45
N GLU A 3 3.94 -1.20 11.27
CA GLU A 3 4.12 0.07 10.59
C GLU A 3 2.86 0.39 9.79
N ALA A 4 2.26 1.55 10.08
CA ALA A 4 1.13 2.01 9.30
C ALA A 4 1.61 2.41 7.89
N TRP A 5 1.11 1.70 6.88
CA TRP A 5 1.38 2.02 5.49
C TRP A 5 0.20 2.72 4.83
N ARG A 6 0.43 3.25 3.63
CA ARG A 6 -0.58 3.75 2.71
C ARG A 6 -0.33 3.12 1.34
N GLY A 7 -1.41 2.79 0.64
CA GLY A 7 -1.33 2.20 -0.69
C GLY A 7 -2.51 2.60 -1.56
N ILE A 8 -2.45 2.21 -2.83
CA ILE A 8 -3.45 2.52 -3.84
C ILE A 8 -4.10 1.21 -4.28
N ALA A 9 -5.43 1.19 -4.35
CA ALA A 9 -6.21 0.06 -4.84
C ALA A 9 -7.12 0.51 -5.98
N ALA A 10 -7.43 -0.42 -6.88
CA ALA A 10 -8.38 -0.23 -7.97
C ALA A 10 -9.58 -1.20 -7.80
N PRO A 11 -10.74 -0.90 -8.40
CA PRO A 11 -11.91 -1.80 -8.35
C PRO A 11 -11.60 -3.23 -8.81
N LYS A 12 -12.33 -4.20 -8.26
CA LYS A 12 -12.27 -5.58 -8.73
C LYS A 12 -12.63 -5.65 -10.21
N GLY A 13 -11.79 -6.31 -11.01
CA GLY A 13 -12.01 -6.46 -12.45
C GLY A 13 -11.41 -5.35 -13.31
N THR A 14 -10.68 -4.37 -12.72
CA THR A 14 -9.90 -3.41 -13.51
C THR A 14 -8.97 -4.15 -14.49
N PRO A 15 -8.96 -3.78 -15.79
CA PRO A 15 -8.13 -4.45 -16.79
C PRO A 15 -6.64 -4.42 -16.42
N LYS A 16 -5.93 -5.52 -16.71
CA LYS A 16 -4.49 -5.65 -16.41
C LYS A 16 -3.66 -4.54 -17.07
N SER A 17 -4.03 -4.09 -18.26
CA SER A 17 -3.37 -2.97 -18.94
C SER A 17 -3.49 -1.66 -18.15
N ALA A 18 -4.67 -1.36 -17.61
CA ALA A 18 -4.89 -0.18 -16.77
C ALA A 18 -4.10 -0.29 -15.46
N ILE A 19 -4.04 -1.47 -14.83
CA ILE A 19 -3.20 -1.70 -13.65
C ILE A 19 -1.72 -1.45 -13.97
N ALA A 20 -1.22 -1.96 -15.10
CA ALA A 20 0.17 -1.75 -15.52
C ALA A 20 0.48 -0.27 -15.75
N THR A 21 -0.43 0.48 -16.37
CA THR A 21 -0.28 1.94 -16.55
C THR A 21 -0.22 2.66 -15.21
N LEU A 22 -1.13 2.33 -14.28
CA LEU A 22 -1.15 2.93 -12.94
C LEU A 22 0.12 2.59 -12.16
N GLU A 23 0.55 1.33 -12.15
CA GLU A 23 1.77 0.91 -11.47
C GLU A 23 2.99 1.67 -11.99
N ALA A 24 3.14 1.79 -13.31
CA ALA A 24 4.24 2.52 -13.92
C ALA A 24 4.23 4.00 -13.53
N ALA A 25 3.06 4.64 -13.48
CA ALA A 25 2.92 6.03 -13.05
C ALA A 25 3.27 6.18 -11.56
N ILE A 26 2.74 5.31 -10.70
CA ILE A 26 2.97 5.32 -9.25
C ILE A 26 4.46 5.13 -8.94
N ARG A 27 5.13 4.20 -9.63
CA ARG A 27 6.58 3.97 -9.49
C ARG A 27 7.36 5.25 -9.79
N ARG A 28 7.12 5.85 -10.97
CA ARG A 28 7.80 7.08 -11.39
C ARG A 28 7.58 8.21 -10.39
N THR A 29 6.37 8.36 -9.86
CA THR A 29 6.07 9.37 -8.84
C THR A 29 6.78 9.06 -7.53
N ALA A 30 6.72 7.82 -7.03
CA ALA A 30 7.35 7.42 -5.77
C ALA A 30 8.89 7.60 -5.79
N GLU A 31 9.49 7.46 -6.97
CA GLU A 31 10.93 7.64 -7.21
C GLU A 31 11.30 9.10 -7.55
N SER A 32 10.32 10.00 -7.75
CA SER A 32 10.59 11.39 -8.11
C SER A 32 11.17 12.20 -6.94
N PRO A 33 12.18 13.07 -7.18
CA PRO A 33 12.78 13.89 -6.12
C PRO A 33 11.77 14.75 -5.36
N ASP A 34 10.80 15.32 -6.06
CA ASP A 34 9.78 16.20 -5.46
C ASP A 34 8.88 15.42 -4.49
N PHE A 35 8.48 14.20 -4.86
CA PHE A 35 7.68 13.35 -3.99
C PHE A 35 8.48 12.85 -2.79
N VAL A 36 9.74 12.45 -2.99
CA VAL A 36 10.64 12.04 -1.90
C VAL A 36 10.78 13.16 -0.88
N GLN A 37 11.08 14.39 -1.33
CA GLN A 37 11.19 15.57 -0.46
C GLN A 37 9.87 15.90 0.25
N ALA A 38 8.74 15.74 -0.43
CA ALA A 38 7.43 15.95 0.20
C ALA A 38 7.16 14.92 1.30
N CYS A 39 7.50 13.64 1.06
CA CYS A 39 7.40 12.58 2.06
C CYS A 39 8.28 12.86 3.28
N GLU A 40 9.53 13.25 3.07
CA GLU A 40 10.47 13.60 4.16
C GLU A 40 9.92 14.71 5.06
N LYS A 41 9.37 15.79 4.46
CA LYS A 41 8.73 16.89 5.22
C LYS A 41 7.54 16.44 6.06
N LEU A 42 6.84 15.39 5.63
CA LEU A 42 5.69 14.81 6.33
C LEU A 42 6.10 13.70 7.31
N GLY A 43 7.39 13.39 7.45
CA GLY A 43 7.88 12.33 8.33
C GLY A 43 7.50 10.92 7.85
N VAL A 44 7.20 10.76 6.57
CA VAL A 44 6.93 9.45 5.94
C VAL A 44 8.01 9.15 4.90
N ARG A 45 8.09 7.88 4.48
CA ARG A 45 9.04 7.46 3.44
C ARG A 45 8.30 6.86 2.25
N PRO A 46 8.73 7.12 1.01
CA PRO A 46 8.26 6.38 -0.14
C PRO A 46 8.57 4.88 0.04
N ALA A 47 7.59 4.03 -0.23
CA ALA A 47 7.71 2.58 -0.10
C ALA A 47 6.97 1.91 -1.27
N PHE A 48 7.44 2.16 -2.48
CA PHE A 48 6.84 1.55 -3.67
C PHE A 48 6.89 0.03 -3.59
N MET A 49 5.78 -0.61 -3.93
CA MET A 49 5.65 -2.07 -4.06
C MET A 49 4.78 -2.36 -5.29
N ALA A 50 5.19 -3.32 -6.10
CA ALA A 50 4.44 -3.72 -7.29
C ALA A 50 3.05 -4.28 -6.90
N ALA A 51 2.07 -4.21 -7.81
CA ALA A 51 0.68 -4.53 -7.48
C ALA A 51 0.50 -5.97 -6.95
N GLU A 52 1.23 -6.93 -7.51
CA GLU A 52 1.18 -8.33 -7.06
C GLU A 52 1.77 -8.51 -5.66
N GLU A 53 2.95 -7.93 -5.42
CA GLU A 53 3.64 -7.98 -4.12
C GLU A 53 2.83 -7.29 -3.04
N PHE A 54 2.21 -6.15 -3.37
CA PHE A 54 1.36 -5.40 -2.45
C PHE A 54 0.07 -6.17 -2.12
N GLY A 55 -0.51 -6.85 -3.10
CA GLY A 55 -1.62 -7.78 -2.86
C GLY A 55 -1.27 -8.90 -1.88
N LYS A 56 -0.06 -9.47 -1.99
CA LYS A 56 0.44 -10.48 -1.04
C LYS A 56 0.62 -9.92 0.36
N LEU A 57 1.12 -8.68 0.49
CA LEU A 57 1.25 -8.00 1.78
C LEU A 57 -0.11 -7.86 2.47
N ILE A 58 -1.11 -7.33 1.76
CA ILE A 58 -2.47 -7.16 2.31
C ILE A 58 -3.05 -8.52 2.73
N ALA A 59 -2.96 -9.53 1.86
CA ALA A 59 -3.49 -10.86 2.16
C ALA A 59 -2.82 -11.52 3.38
N LYS A 60 -1.54 -11.18 3.65
CA LYS A 60 -0.81 -11.64 4.83
C LYS A 60 -1.20 -10.89 6.09
N GLU A 61 -1.37 -9.56 6.01
CA GLU A 61 -1.61 -8.72 7.19
C GLU A 61 -3.06 -8.68 7.64
N ASP A 62 -4.02 -8.78 6.72
CA ASP A 62 -5.46 -8.70 7.01
C ASP A 62 -5.92 -9.75 8.04
N PRO A 63 -5.54 -11.05 7.95
CA PRO A 63 -5.90 -12.05 8.97
C PRO A 63 -5.27 -11.76 10.34
N GLU A 64 -4.03 -11.28 10.37
CA GLU A 64 -3.34 -10.99 11.64
C GLU A 64 -3.94 -9.77 12.32
N LEU A 65 -4.27 -8.72 11.57
CA LEU A 65 -4.98 -7.56 12.09
C LEU A 65 -6.37 -7.96 12.63
N ALA A 66 -7.10 -8.79 11.89
CA ALA A 66 -8.39 -9.31 12.33
C ALA A 66 -8.27 -10.13 13.64
N ARG A 67 -7.20 -10.91 13.80
CA ARG A 67 -6.91 -11.67 15.03
C ARG A 67 -6.62 -10.73 16.20
N ILE A 68 -5.77 -9.72 16.00
CA ILE A 68 -5.45 -8.72 17.03
C ILE A 68 -6.71 -7.98 17.46
N MET A 69 -7.53 -7.50 16.51
CA MET A 69 -8.80 -6.82 16.78
C MET A 69 -9.75 -7.68 17.60
N GLN A 70 -9.79 -8.99 17.35
CA GLN A 70 -10.61 -9.93 18.11
C GLN A 70 -10.10 -10.08 19.55
N LEU A 71 -8.78 -10.23 19.75
CA LEU A 71 -8.19 -10.38 21.08
C LEU A 71 -8.40 -9.16 21.97
N ILE A 72 -8.39 -7.96 21.39
CA ILE A 72 -8.61 -6.70 22.12
C ILE A 72 -10.09 -6.29 22.20
N GLY A 73 -11.01 -7.15 21.75
CA GLY A 73 -12.45 -6.90 21.84
C GLY A 73 -12.99 -5.78 20.93
N LEU A 74 -12.25 -5.39 19.89
CA LEU A 74 -12.62 -4.33 18.95
C LEU A 74 -13.17 -4.85 17.61
N LYS A 75 -13.16 -6.17 17.40
CA LYS A 75 -13.80 -6.80 16.25
C LYS A 75 -15.32 -6.85 16.50
N LYS A 76 -16.09 -6.18 15.63
CA LYS A 76 -17.56 -6.29 15.59
C LYS A 76 -17.99 -7.65 15.06
#